data_AF-A0A352CQG1-F1
#
_entry.id   AF-A0A352CQG1-F1
#
_cell.length_a   1.000
_cell.length_b   1.000
_cell.length_c   1.000
_cell.angle_alpha   90.00
_cell.angle_beta   90.00
_cell.angle_gamma   90.00
#
_symmetry.space_group_name_H-M   'P 1'
#
loop_
_entity.id
_entity.type
_entity.pdbx_description
1 polymer ?
#
loop_
_entity_poly.entity_id
_entity_poly.type
_entity_poly.pdbx_seq_one_letter_code
_entity_poly.pdbx_strand_id
1 'polypeptide(L)' 'MIYLDNAATTMKKPRCVIDAVLSAMQSMGNAGRGAHEATLKTSRTVYEARCLLAEFFNAEDPQQV' A
#
# COMPACT_ATOMS: atom_id res chain seq x y z
N MET A 1 -0.94 -21.45 19.78
CA MET A 1 0.01 -20.39 20.19
C MET A 1 -0.74 -19.07 20.28
N ILE A 2 -0.66 -18.40 21.43
CA ILE A 2 -1.19 -17.04 21.64
C ILE A 2 -0.05 -16.06 21.31
N TYR A 3 -0.32 -15.04 20.51
CA TYR A 3 0.69 -14.05 20.09
C TYR A 3 0.44 -12.74 20.83
N LEU A 4 1.30 -12.42 21.80
CA LEU A 4 1.17 -11.25 22.68
C LEU A 4 2.21 -10.16 22.41
N ASP A 5 2.85 -10.17 21.24
CA ASP A 5 3.93 -9.24 20.85
C ASP A 5 3.53 -8.28 19.72
N ASN A 6 2.25 -7.87 19.70
CA ASN A 6 1.71 -7.01 18.62
C ASN A 6 2.33 -5.59 18.60
N ALA A 7 2.91 -5.14 19.72
CA ALA A 7 3.59 -3.85 19.82
C ALA A 7 4.90 -3.82 19.02
N ALA A 8 5.64 -4.93 18.97
CA ALA A 8 6.82 -5.05 18.11
C ALA A 8 6.42 -5.19 16.64
N THR A 9 5.46 -6.08 16.34
CA THR A 9 4.86 -6.21 15.01
C THR A 9 3.58 -7.04 15.06
N THR A 10 2.60 -6.75 14.20
CA THR A 10 1.47 -7.66 14.03
C THR A 10 1.87 -8.83 13.14
N MET A 11 2.19 -9.99 13.74
CA MET A 11 2.58 -11.20 12.99
C MET A 11 1.46 -11.71 12.06
N LYS A 12 0.21 -11.70 12.53
CA LYS A 12 -0.93 -12.20 11.76
C LYS A 12 -1.61 -11.05 11.02
N LYS A 13 -1.20 -10.82 9.78
CA LYS A 13 -1.85 -9.83 8.91
C LYS A 13 -3.20 -10.37 8.42
N PRO A 14 -4.24 -9.52 8.27
CA PRO A 14 -5.48 -9.90 7.60
C PRO A 14 -5.22 -10.39 6.18
N ARG A 15 -6.05 -11.30 5.69
CA ARG A 15 -5.88 -11.93 4.37
C ARG A 15 -5.81 -10.91 3.22
N CYS A 16 -6.61 -9.84 3.30
CA CYS A 16 -6.63 -8.78 2.28
C CYS A 16 -5.27 -8.09 2.11
N VAL A 17 -4.46 -7.96 3.17
CA VAL A 17 -3.12 -7.36 3.09
C VAL A 17 -2.19 -8.28 2.29
N ILE A 18 -2.27 -9.59 2.54
CA ILE A 18 -1.46 -10.60 1.85
C ILE A 18 -1.82 -10.61 0.36
N ASP A 19 -3.12 -10.64 0.04
CA ASP A 19 -3.60 -10.70 -1.34
C ASP A 19 -3.25 -9.41 -2.12
N ALA A 20 -3.34 -8.24 -1.49
CA ALA A 20 -2.95 -6.98 -2.10
C ALA A 20 -1.45 -6.94 -2.43
N VAL A 21 -0.59 -7.37 -1.50
CA VAL A 21 0.86 -7.45 -1.73
C VAL A 21 1.19 -8.45 -2.83
N LEU A 22 0.55 -9.63 -2.84
CA LEU A 22 0.76 -10.63 -3.88
C LEU A 22 0.36 -10.10 -5.27
N SER A 23 -0.79 -9.44 -5.37
CA SER A 23 -1.27 -8.81 -6.60
C SER A 23 -0.30 -7.73 -7.10
N ALA A 24 0.24 -6.91 -6.20
CA ALA A 24 1.24 -5.91 -6.53
C ALA A 24 2.53 -6.56 -7.07
N MET A 25 3.05 -7.59 -6.40
CA MET A 25 4.26 -8.31 -6.85
C MET A 25 4.10 -8.96 -8.23
N GLN A 26 2.89 -9.38 -8.59
CA GLN A 26 2.61 -10.05 -9.87
C GLN A 26 2.31 -9.10 -11.03
N SER A 27 1.92 -7.84 -10.76
CA SER A 27 1.35 -6.97 -11.79
C SER A 27 1.84 -5.51 -11.80
N MET A 28 2.67 -5.10 -10.85
CA MET A 28 3.14 -3.72 -10.72
C MET A 28 4.63 -3.58 -11.02
N GLY A 29 4.99 -2.47 -11.66
CA GLY A 29 6.36 -2.07 -11.96
C GLY A 29 6.79 -0.83 -11.18
N ASN A 30 7.81 -0.13 -11.67
CA ASN A 30 8.28 1.12 -11.05
C ASN A 30 7.28 2.27 -11.26
N ALA A 31 6.84 2.92 -10.17
CA ALA A 31 5.87 4.02 -10.16
C ALA A 31 6.42 5.39 -10.61
N GLY A 32 7.74 5.55 -10.77
CA GLY A 32 8.37 6.86 -10.96
C GLY A 32 9.06 7.05 -12.31
N ARG A 33 9.17 6.02 -13.14
CA ARG A 33 9.95 6.06 -14.40
C ARG A 33 9.30 5.19 -15.46
N GLY A 34 8.74 5.83 -16.48
CA GLY A 34 8.14 5.16 -17.64
C GLY A 34 6.70 5.61 -17.90
N ALA A 35 6.21 5.26 -19.08
CA ALA A 35 4.84 5.56 -19.52
C ALA A 35 4.07 4.30 -19.95
N HIS A 36 4.63 3.11 -19.72
CA HIS A 36 3.94 1.85 -20.01
C HIS A 36 2.91 1.53 -18.92
N GLU A 37 1.93 0.71 -19.28
CA GLU A 37 0.73 0.44 -18.47
C GLU A 37 1.04 0.05 -17.02
N ALA A 38 1.96 -0.89 -16.81
CA ALA A 38 2.34 -1.33 -15.47
C ALA A 38 2.89 -0.19 -14.60
N THR A 39 3.67 0.75 -15.15
CA THR A 39 4.17 1.91 -14.40
C THR A 39 3.04 2.84 -14.02
N LEU A 40 2.17 3.19 -14.98
CA LEU A 40 1.05 4.09 -14.72
C LEU A 40 0.09 3.50 -13.68
N LYS A 41 -0.18 2.20 -13.74
CA LYS A 41 -0.98 1.48 -12.74
C LYS A 41 -0.35 1.57 -11.36
N THR A 42 0.96 1.31 -11.23
CA THR A 42 1.64 1.44 -9.92
C THR A 42 1.55 2.86 -9.40
N SER A 43 1.81 3.88 -10.23
CA SER A 43 1.73 5.29 -9.80
C SER A 43 0.34 5.63 -9.26
N ARG A 44 -0.72 5.17 -9.94
CA ARG A 44 -2.12 5.35 -9.50
C ARG A 44 -2.38 4.66 -8.18
N THR A 45 -1.99 3.39 -8.03
CA THR A 45 -2.18 2.64 -6.76
C THR A 45 -1.45 3.30 -5.59
N VAL A 46 -0.23 3.80 -5.80
CA VAL A 46 0.52 4.53 -4.75
C VAL A 46 -0.21 5.83 -4.36
N TYR A 47 -0.72 6.57 -5.35
CA TYR A 47 -1.48 7.79 -5.08
C TYR A 47 -2.81 7.52 -4.38
N GLU A 48 -3.56 6.51 -4.80
CA GLU A 48 -4.79 6.07 -4.14
C GLU A 48 -4.55 5.69 -2.68
N ALA A 49 -3.48 4.95 -2.38
CA ALA A 49 -3.10 4.61 -1.01
C ALA A 49 -2.80 5.88 -0.18
N ARG A 50 -2.14 6.88 -0.77
CA ARG A 50 -1.88 8.17 -0.10
C ARG A 50 -3.17 8.94 0.19
N CYS A 51 -4.12 8.96 -0.73
CA CYS A 51 -5.43 9.59 -0.50
C CYS A 51 -6.17 8.92 0.67
N LEU A 52 -6.20 7.58 0.71
CA LEU A 52 -6.84 6.83 1.80
C LEU A 52 -6.15 7.07 3.15
N LEU A 53 -4.81 7.16 3.17
CA LEU A 53 -4.08 7.46 4.40
C LEU A 53 -4.31 8.92 4.85
N ALA A 54 -4.38 9.87 3.91
CA ALA A 54 -4.70 11.26 4.24
C ALA A 54 -6.11 11.39 4.85
N GLU A 55 -7.09 10.67 4.31
CA GLU A 55 -8.43 10.57 4.91
C GLU A 55 -8.37 9.94 6.30
N PHE A 56 -7.67 8.80 6.45
CA PHE A 56 -7.55 8.07 7.72
C PHE A 56 -6.89 8.90 8.83
N PHE A 57 -5.86 9.68 8.50
CA PHE A 57 -5.13 10.53 9.44
C PHE A 57 -5.62 11.98 9.48
N ASN A 58 -6.64 12.33 8.69
CA ASN A 58 -7.16 13.69 8.56
C ASN A 58 -6.08 14.72 8.16
N ALA A 59 -5.24 14.36 7.20
CA ALA A 59 -4.25 15.25 6.59
C ALA A 59 -4.87 16.12 5.48
N GLU A 60 -4.30 17.31 5.27
CA GLU A 60 -4.83 18.28 4.28
C GLU A 60 -4.46 17.91 2.84
N ASP A 61 -3.30 17.26 2.64
CA ASP A 61 -2.81 16.86 1.32
C ASP A 61 -2.27 15.41 1.34
N PRO A 62 -2.68 14.52 0.42
CA PRO A 62 -2.08 13.20 0.21
C PRO A 62 -0.56 13.16 0.06
N GLN A 63 0.07 14.27 -0.31
CA GLN A 63 1.53 14.41 -0.38
C GLN A 63 2.21 14.53 0.99
N GLN A 64 1.47 14.80 2.06
CA GLN A 64 1.98 14.91 3.43
C GLN A 64 2.09 13.57 4.15
N VAL A 65 1.75 12.46 3.49
CA VAL A 65 1.71 11.10 4.06
C VAL A 65 2.80 10.19 3.50
#